data_AF-A0A2D9XRY0-F1
#
_entry.id   AF-A0A2D9XRY0-F1
#
_cell.length_a   1.000
_cell.length_b   1.000
_cell.length_c   1.000
_cell.angle_alpha   90.00
_cell.angle_beta   90.00
_cell.angle_gamma   90.00
#
_symmetry.space_group_name_H-M   'P 1'
#
loop_
_entity.id
_entity.type
_entity.pdbx_description
1 polymer ?
#
loop_
_entity_poly.entity_id
_entity_poly.type
_entity_poly.pdbx_seq_one_letter_code
_entity_poly.pdbx_strand_id
1 'polypeptide(L)'
;MIGRSALTKPSFFMRMICFVASKPSITGIIPESEVQTIGLRMSVPLYQAGATRSRARQAEYNSEQQKDIMMETKTNLLSEARSLWNKYHNSLRRLEGRTKEIQAIQEAREGIQTEVELGERPLQESLDIEQDLVEARIAYIEARYEKVFSLVRLLSLKNENLFDLKG
;
A
#
# COMPACT_ATOMS: atom_id res chain seq x y z
N MET A 1 -24.32 -11.18 -0.77
CA MET A 1 -24.64 -11.83 -2.05
C MET A 1 -23.40 -12.55 -2.53
N ILE A 2 -23.45 -13.88 -2.54
CA ILE A 2 -22.30 -14.79 -2.71
C ILE A 2 -22.21 -15.13 -4.19
N GLY A 3 -21.18 -14.63 -4.88
CA GLY A 3 -20.87 -14.99 -6.26
C GLY A 3 -20.41 -16.44 -6.33
N ARG A 4 -21.35 -17.35 -6.57
CA ARG A 4 -21.05 -18.73 -7.01
C ARG A 4 -20.53 -18.67 -8.45
N SER A 5 -19.21 -18.74 -8.64
CA SER A 5 -18.65 -19.10 -9.94
C SER A 5 -17.22 -19.63 -9.81
N ALA A 6 -17.11 -20.92 -9.54
CA ALA A 6 -16.02 -21.74 -10.03
C ALA A 6 -16.51 -23.19 -10.10
N LEU A 7 -17.40 -23.44 -11.06
CA LEU A 7 -17.59 -24.80 -11.57
C LEU A 7 -16.22 -25.29 -12.03
N THR A 8 -15.59 -26.15 -11.23
CA THR A 8 -14.46 -26.98 -11.63
C THR A 8 -14.97 -28.03 -12.62
N LYS A 9 -15.34 -27.57 -13.82
CA LYS A 9 -15.53 -28.47 -14.95
C LYS A 9 -14.18 -29.16 -15.16
N PRO A 10 -14.12 -30.51 -15.20
CA PRO A 10 -12.91 -31.17 -15.67
C PRO A 10 -12.63 -30.60 -17.05
N SER A 11 -11.53 -29.86 -17.17
CA SER A 11 -11.14 -29.16 -18.38
C SER A 11 -10.74 -30.19 -19.44
N PHE A 12 -11.73 -30.80 -20.07
CA PHE A 12 -11.61 -31.46 -21.35
C PHE A 12 -11.46 -30.36 -22.40
N PHE A 13 -10.30 -29.70 -22.40
CA PHE A 13 -10.02 -28.62 -23.33
C PHE A 13 -9.71 -29.24 -24.69
N MET A 14 -10.76 -29.54 -25.44
CA MET A 14 -10.67 -29.97 -26.83
C MET A 14 -10.13 -28.79 -27.63
N ARG A 15 -8.83 -28.82 -27.95
CA ARG A 15 -8.26 -27.86 -28.88
C ARG A 15 -8.62 -28.31 -30.29
N MET A 16 -9.54 -27.59 -30.90
CA MET A 16 -9.83 -27.70 -32.32
C MET A 16 -9.02 -26.63 -33.04
N ILE A 17 -8.02 -27.06 -33.81
CA ILE A 17 -7.28 -26.16 -34.69
C ILE A 17 -7.74 -26.50 -36.11
N CYS A 18 -8.45 -25.57 -36.73
CA CYS A 18 -8.73 -25.64 -38.16
C CYS A 18 -7.52 -25.06 -38.89
N PHE A 19 -6.96 -25.83 -39.82
CA PHE A 19 -5.86 -25.38 -40.67
C PHE A 19 -6.29 -25.53 -42.12
N VAL A 20 -6.20 -24.43 -42.87
CA VAL A 20 -6.42 -24.40 -44.32
C VAL A 20 -5.07 -24.15 -44.96
N ALA A 21 -4.63 -25.09 -45.78
CA ALA A 21 -3.40 -24.95 -46.56
C ALA A 21 -3.72 -24.99 -48.05
N SER A 22 -3.37 -23.91 -48.75
CA SER A 22 -3.32 -23.85 -50.21
C SER A 22 -1.85 -23.92 -50.64
N LYS A 23 -1.44 -25.03 -51.25
CA LYS A 23 -0.13 -25.11 -51.93
C LYS A 23 -0.34 -24.83 -53.42
N PRO A 24 0.10 -23.68 -53.96
CA PRO A 24 0.08 -23.49 -55.41
C PRO A 24 1.18 -24.35 -56.03
N SER A 25 0.82 -25.33 -56.85
CA SER A 25 1.76 -26.05 -57.70
C SER A 25 2.11 -25.15 -58.90
N ILE A 26 3.27 -24.50 -58.85
CA ILE A 26 3.85 -23.82 -60.01
C ILE A 26 4.50 -24.88 -60.88
N THR A 27 3.79 -25.33 -61.91
CA THR A 27 4.37 -25.86 -63.14
C THR A 27 3.30 -25.87 -64.22
N GLY A 28 3.51 -25.05 -65.24
CA GLY A 28 2.55 -24.84 -66.32
C GLY A 28 2.30 -26.08 -67.16
N ILE A 29 1.19 -26.00 -67.90
CA ILE A 29 0.71 -26.89 -68.97
C ILE A 29 -0.09 -28.14 -68.54
N ILE A 30 -0.88 -28.12 -67.46
CA ILE A 30 -2.13 -28.93 -67.31
C ILE A 30 -3.04 -28.17 -66.31
N PRO A 31 -4.39 -28.31 -66.31
CA PRO A 31 -5.27 -27.35 -65.65
C PRO A 31 -4.96 -27.22 -64.17
N GLU A 32 -4.95 -25.97 -63.71
CA GLU A 32 -4.71 -25.51 -62.35
C GLU A 32 -5.64 -26.25 -61.39
N SER A 33 -5.16 -27.35 -60.81
CA SER A 33 -5.85 -28.03 -59.72
C SER A 33 -5.48 -27.32 -58.43
N GLU A 34 -6.30 -26.36 -58.01
CA GLU A 34 -6.22 -25.79 -56.67
C GLU A 34 -6.66 -26.86 -55.66
N VAL A 35 -5.70 -27.59 -55.10
CA VAL A 35 -5.99 -28.59 -54.07
C VAL A 35 -6.09 -27.88 -52.72
N GLN A 36 -7.30 -27.45 -52.38
CA GLN A 36 -7.62 -26.96 -51.04
C GLN A 36 -7.81 -28.15 -50.10
N THR A 37 -6.94 -28.27 -49.09
CA THR A 37 -7.08 -29.30 -48.05
C THR A 37 -7.63 -28.67 -46.78
N ILE A 38 -8.84 -29.06 -46.39
CA ILE A 38 -9.49 -28.67 -45.12
C ILE A 38 -9.29 -29.83 -44.14
N GLY A 39 -8.50 -29.60 -43.09
CA GLY A 39 -8.23 -30.60 -42.04
C GLY A 39 -8.77 -30.17 -40.68
N LEU A 40 -9.58 -31.02 -40.06
CA LEU A 40 -10.06 -30.85 -38.69
C LEU A 40 -9.23 -31.73 -37.74
N ARG A 41 -8.32 -31.12 -36.96
CA ARG A 41 -7.53 -31.85 -35.97
C ARG A 41 -8.15 -31.71 -34.59
N MET A 42 -8.74 -32.80 -34.09
CA MET A 42 -9.20 -32.93 -32.70
C MET A 42 -8.12 -33.60 -31.88
N SER A 43 -7.59 -32.90 -30.88
CA SER A 43 -6.66 -33.50 -29.91
C SER A 43 -7.38 -33.68 -28.57
N VAL A 44 -7.63 -34.94 -28.22
CA VAL A 44 -8.18 -35.37 -26.94
C VAL A 44 -7.06 -36.05 -26.16
N PRO A 45 -6.53 -35.44 -25.09
CA PRO A 45 -5.53 -36.10 -24.26
C PRO A 45 -6.22 -37.18 -23.41
N LEU A 46 -5.96 -38.46 -23.72
CA LEU A 46 -6.58 -39.61 -23.05
C LEU A 46 -6.09 -39.82 -21.60
N TYR A 47 -4.87 -39.39 -21.28
CA TYR A 47 -4.30 -39.51 -19.93
C TYR A 47 -3.21 -38.45 -19.69
N GLN A 48 -3.35 -37.64 -18.64
CA GLN A 48 -2.39 -36.56 -18.30
C GLN A 48 -1.54 -36.87 -17.05
N ALA A 49 -1.42 -38.13 -16.63
CA ALA A 49 -0.57 -38.56 -15.49
C ALA A 49 -0.73 -37.70 -14.21
N GLY A 50 -1.94 -37.20 -13.93
CA GLY A 50 -2.24 -36.36 -12.77
C GLY A 50 -1.92 -34.86 -12.91
N ALA A 51 -1.33 -34.40 -14.02
CA ALA A 51 -0.98 -32.99 -14.25
C ALA A 51 -2.20 -32.05 -14.14
N THR A 52 -3.37 -32.47 -14.63
CA THR A 52 -4.61 -31.68 -14.50
C THR A 52 -5.04 -31.52 -13.04
N ARG A 53 -4.92 -32.59 -12.24
CA ARG A 53 -5.26 -32.58 -10.82
C ARG A 53 -4.29 -31.70 -10.03
N SER A 54 -3.00 -31.76 -10.34
CA SER A 54 -1.99 -30.90 -9.72
C SER A 54 -2.22 -29.43 -10.06
N ARG A 55 -2.58 -29.10 -11.31
CA ARG A 55 -2.94 -27.72 -11.70
C ARG A 55 -4.22 -27.22 -11.01
N ALA A 56 -5.23 -28.07 -10.85
CA ALA A 56 -6.44 -27.72 -10.12
C ALA A 56 -6.14 -27.38 -8.64
N ARG A 57 -5.35 -28.24 -7.96
CA ARG A 57 -4.88 -27.96 -6.59
C ARG A 57 -4.04 -26.69 -6.52
N GLN A 58 -3.14 -26.48 -7.47
CA GLN A 58 -2.33 -25.26 -7.51
C GLN A 58 -3.22 -24.01 -7.67
N ALA A 59 -4.26 -24.08 -8.51
CA ALA A 59 -5.22 -22.98 -8.65
C ALA A 59 -6.02 -22.74 -7.37
N GLU A 60 -6.40 -23.79 -6.64
CA GLU A 60 -7.05 -23.69 -5.32
C GLU A 60 -6.15 -22.99 -4.31
N TYR A 61 -4.90 -23.44 -4.15
CA TYR A 61 -3.91 -22.81 -3.26
C TYR A 61 -3.61 -21.37 -3.64
N ASN A 62 -3.49 -21.06 -4.94
CA ASN A 62 -3.31 -19.69 -5.40
C ASN A 62 -4.50 -18.81 -4.99
N SER A 63 -5.74 -19.31 -5.11
CA SER A 63 -6.92 -18.55 -4.69
C SER A 63 -6.96 -18.34 -3.18
N GLU A 64 -6.54 -19.31 -2.39
CA GLU A 64 -6.44 -19.20 -0.93
C GLU A 64 -5.37 -18.16 -0.54
N GLN A 65 -4.19 -18.24 -1.15
CA GLN A 65 -3.11 -17.27 -0.96
C GLN A 65 -3.55 -15.83 -1.26
N GLN A 66 -4.31 -15.60 -2.34
CA GLN A 66 -4.82 -14.26 -2.65
C GLN A 66 -5.82 -13.74 -1.59
N LYS A 67 -6.62 -14.63 -1.00
CA LYS A 67 -7.53 -14.24 0.10
C LYS A 67 -6.75 -13.88 1.35
N ASP A 68 -5.71 -14.64 1.68
CA ASP A 68 -4.87 -14.35 2.84
C ASP A 68 -4.14 -13.01 2.69
N ILE A 69 -3.57 -12.73 1.51
CA ILE A 69 -2.97 -11.44 1.19
C ILE A 69 -3.99 -10.30 1.34
N MET A 70 -5.23 -10.49 0.87
CA MET A 70 -6.30 -9.50 1.04
C MET A 70 -6.64 -9.26 2.52
N MET A 71 -6.71 -10.32 3.34
CA MET A 71 -6.96 -10.18 4.77
C MET A 71 -5.80 -9.48 5.47
N GLU A 72 -4.57 -9.87 5.18
CA GLU A 72 -3.34 -9.28 5.73
C GLU A 72 -3.27 -7.79 5.41
N THR A 73 -3.39 -7.41 4.14
CA THR A 73 -3.41 -6.01 3.70
C THR A 73 -4.49 -5.21 4.43
N LYS A 74 -5.71 -5.73 4.55
CA LYS A 74 -6.78 -5.09 5.31
C LYS A 74 -6.42 -4.89 6.79
N THR A 75 -5.86 -5.91 7.44
CA THR A 75 -5.44 -5.81 8.86
C THR A 75 -4.30 -4.82 9.06
N ASN A 76 -3.32 -4.80 8.15
CA ASN A 76 -2.20 -3.86 8.17
C ASN A 76 -2.67 -2.42 8.00
N LEU A 77 -3.58 -2.16 7.07
CA LEU A 77 -4.17 -0.82 6.87
C LEU A 77 -4.93 -0.32 8.11
N LEU A 78 -5.72 -1.20 8.75
CA LEU A 78 -6.43 -0.85 9.98
C LEU A 78 -5.47 -0.56 11.14
N SER A 79 -4.41 -1.34 11.26
CA SER A 79 -3.36 -1.15 12.26
C SER A 79 -2.62 0.17 12.04
N GLU A 80 -2.22 0.47 10.79
CA GLU A 80 -1.55 1.72 10.42
C GLU A 80 -2.44 2.94 10.69
N ALA A 81 -3.71 2.90 10.27
CA ALA A 81 -4.67 3.97 10.52
C ALA A 81 -4.85 4.24 12.03
N ARG A 82 -4.95 3.18 12.84
CA ARG A 82 -5.06 3.29 14.30
C ARG A 82 -3.79 3.88 14.92
N SER A 83 -2.61 3.46 14.45
CA SER A 83 -1.33 4.00 14.90
C SER A 83 -1.21 5.50 14.61
N LEU A 84 -1.56 5.93 13.39
CA LEU A 84 -1.54 7.34 12.99
C LEU A 84 -2.54 8.19 13.78
N TRP A 85 -3.74 7.67 14.04
CA TRP A 85 -4.72 8.34 14.88
C TRP A 85 -4.19 8.57 16.30
N ASN A 86 -3.57 7.55 16.90
CA ASN A 86 -2.96 7.67 18.22
C ASN A 86 -1.78 8.66 18.22
N LYS A 87 -0.95 8.66 17.18
CA LYS A 87 0.14 9.64 17.02
C LYS A 87 -0.38 11.07 16.94
N TYR A 88 -1.42 11.31 16.13
CA TYR A 88 -2.08 12.61 16.03
C TYR A 88 -2.61 13.07 17.40
N HIS A 89 -3.35 12.24 18.12
CA HIS A 89 -3.89 12.59 19.43
C HIS A 89 -2.79 12.87 20.47
N ASN A 90 -1.73 12.08 20.46
CA ASN A 90 -0.57 12.29 21.34
C ASN A 90 0.17 13.58 20.99
N SER A 91 0.33 13.90 19.71
CA SER A 91 0.97 15.13 19.24
C SER A 91 0.19 16.38 19.67
N LEU A 92 -1.14 16.32 19.71
CA LEU A 92 -1.98 17.40 20.22
C LEU A 92 -1.69 17.69 21.70
N ARG A 93 -1.66 16.64 22.54
CA ARG A 93 -1.33 16.77 23.96
C ARG A 93 0.09 17.27 24.18
N ARG A 94 1.05 16.80 23.37
CA ARG A 94 2.44 17.30 23.40
C ARG A 94 2.49 18.77 23.04
N LEU A 95 1.78 19.20 22.00
CA LEU A 95 1.71 20.61 21.60
C LEU A 95 1.21 21.48 22.75
N GLU A 96 0.11 21.10 23.40
CA GLU A 96 -0.43 21.81 24.56
C GLU A 96 0.57 21.85 25.73
N GLY A 97 1.24 20.73 26.02
CA GLY A 97 2.31 20.69 27.02
C GLY A 97 3.46 21.65 26.71
N ARG A 98 3.99 21.61 25.48
CA ARG A 98 5.08 22.49 25.02
C ARG A 98 4.68 23.96 25.04
N THR A 99 3.42 24.30 24.76
CA THR A 99 2.96 25.70 24.87
C THR A 99 3.03 26.22 26.30
N LYS A 100 2.65 25.41 27.28
CA LYS A 100 2.72 25.77 28.71
C LYS A 100 4.17 25.84 29.20
N GLU A 101 5.01 24.94 28.73
CA GLU A 101 6.45 24.93 29.03
C GLU A 101 7.14 26.20 28.53
N ILE A 102 6.85 26.64 27.28
CA ILE A 102 7.38 27.91 26.76
C ILE A 102 6.92 29.08 27.64
N GLN A 103 5.65 29.12 28.05
CA GLN A 103 5.15 30.17 28.93
C GLN A 103 5.90 30.18 30.28
N ALA A 104 6.07 29.01 30.90
CA ALA A 104 6.80 28.90 32.17
C ALA A 104 8.26 29.34 32.05
N ILE A 105 8.94 28.97 30.97
CA ILE A 105 10.33 29.38 30.71
C ILE A 105 10.41 30.89 30.44
N GLN A 106 9.42 31.48 29.77
CA GLN A 106 9.35 32.93 29.57
C GLN A 106 9.23 33.69 30.89
N GLU A 107 8.35 33.23 31.78
CA GLU A 107 8.20 33.80 33.12
C GLU A 107 9.51 33.66 33.94
N ALA A 108 10.16 32.49 33.87
CA ALA A 108 11.45 32.25 34.52
C ALA A 108 12.57 33.15 33.97
N ARG A 109 12.61 33.34 32.64
CA ARG A 109 13.57 34.22 31.96
C ARG A 109 13.45 35.66 32.46
N GLU A 110 12.24 36.19 32.62
CA GLU A 110 12.02 37.54 33.15
C GLU A 110 12.53 37.69 34.60
N GLY A 111 12.29 36.67 35.43
CA GLY A 111 12.82 36.62 36.81
C GLY A 111 14.35 36.62 36.84
N ILE A 112 14.99 35.70 36.11
CA ILE A 112 16.45 35.59 36.03
C ILE A 112 17.06 36.87 35.46
N GLN A 113 16.45 37.46 34.43
CA GLN A 113 16.93 38.69 33.82
C GLN A 113 16.96 39.83 34.84
N THR A 114 15.90 39.95 35.66
CA THR A 114 15.84 40.96 36.73
C THR A 114 16.91 40.71 37.80
N GLU A 115 17.12 39.45 38.21
CA GLU A 115 18.13 39.09 39.21
C GLU A 115 19.57 39.29 38.72
N VAL A 116 19.83 39.08 37.42
CA VAL A 116 21.11 39.39 36.78
C VAL A 116 21.33 40.89 36.69
N GLU A 117 20.30 41.68 36.38
CA GLU A 117 20.37 43.15 36.35
C GLU A 117 20.67 43.74 37.75
N LEU A 118 20.18 43.09 38.81
CA LEU A 118 20.48 43.44 40.21
C LEU A 118 21.85 42.93 40.68
N GLY A 119 22.53 42.07 39.90
CA GLY A 119 23.80 41.46 40.28
C GLY A 119 23.68 40.32 41.32
N GLU A 120 22.47 39.82 41.56
CA GLU A 120 22.19 38.71 42.48
C GLU A 120 22.42 37.34 41.82
N ARG A 121 22.42 37.28 40.48
CA ARG A 121 22.74 36.10 39.68
C ARG A 121 23.86 36.35 38.67
N PRO A 122 24.69 35.34 38.34
CA PRO A 122 25.72 35.45 37.32
C PRO A 122 25.12 35.55 35.91
N LEU A 123 25.75 36.34 35.02
CA LEU A 123 25.28 36.55 33.64
C LEU A 123 25.11 35.25 32.83
N GLN A 124 25.88 34.22 33.16
CA GLN A 124 25.80 32.91 32.52
C GLN A 124 24.39 32.31 32.64
N GLU A 125 23.68 32.54 33.75
CA GLU A 125 22.32 31.99 33.93
C GLU A 125 21.30 32.62 32.98
N SER A 126 21.50 33.87 32.56
CA SER A 126 20.67 34.51 31.52
C SER A 126 20.89 33.86 30.14
N LEU A 127 22.12 33.43 29.84
CA LEU A 127 22.41 32.72 28.60
C LEU A 127 21.89 31.27 28.63
N ASP A 128 21.89 30.63 29.79
CA ASP A 128 21.37 29.27 29.95
C ASP A 128 19.84 29.26 29.80
N ILE A 129 19.12 30.19 30.42
CA ILE A 129 17.65 30.25 30.26
C ILE A 129 17.22 30.61 28.82
N GLU A 130 18.03 31.39 28.09
CA GLU A 130 17.78 31.64 26.65
C GLU A 130 17.99 30.38 25.82
N GLN A 131 18.98 29.54 26.16
CA GLN A 131 19.16 28.22 25.52
C GLN A 131 17.96 27.32 25.78
N ASP A 132 17.47 27.26 27.03
CA ASP A 132 16.27 26.49 27.40
C ASP A 132 15.04 26.97 26.62
N LEU A 133 14.87 28.29 26.45
CA LEU A 133 13.77 28.86 25.67
C LEU A 133 13.85 28.46 24.19
N VAL A 134 15.06 28.43 23.61
CA VAL A 134 15.26 27.98 22.23
C VAL A 134 14.95 26.49 22.10
N GLU A 135 15.40 25.65 23.03
CA GLU A 135 15.11 24.22 23.04
C GLU A 135 13.60 23.95 23.15
N ALA A 136 12.91 24.65 24.05
CA ALA A 136 11.45 24.54 24.20
C ALA A 136 10.70 24.94 22.92
N ARG A 137 11.18 25.97 22.20
CA ARG A 137 10.61 26.38 20.90
C ARG A 137 10.84 25.34 19.81
N ILE A 138 12.02 24.73 19.76
CA ILE A 138 12.31 23.62 18.83
C ILE A 138 11.35 22.46 19.09
N ALA A 139 11.21 22.05 20.35
CA ALA A 139 10.30 20.96 20.74
C ALA A 139 8.83 21.26 20.39
N TYR A 140 8.39 22.53 20.49
CA TYR A 140 7.06 22.96 20.04
C TYR A 140 6.89 22.83 18.51
N ILE A 141 7.90 23.22 17.73
CA ILE A 141 7.87 23.10 16.27
C ILE A 141 7.81 21.64 15.86
N GLU A 142 8.58 20.76 16.51
CA GLU A 142 8.54 19.31 16.28
C GLU A 142 7.15 18.73 16.57
N ALA A 143 6.55 19.09 17.71
CA ALA A 143 5.20 18.63 18.06
C ALA A 143 4.15 19.12 17.05
N ARG A 144 4.30 20.36 16.56
CA ARG A 144 3.43 20.92 15.51
C ARG A 144 3.61 20.19 14.18
N TYR A 145 4.84 19.83 13.81
CA TYR A 145 5.13 19.06 12.61
C TYR A 145 4.51 17.66 12.68
N GLU A 146 4.71 16.93 13.78
CA GLU A 146 4.15 15.59 13.97
C GLU A 146 2.62 15.58 13.86
N LYS A 147 1.96 16.60 14.40
CA LYS A 147 0.49 16.79 14.25
C LYS A 147 0.07 16.90 12.78
N VAL A 148 0.76 17.73 12.00
CA VAL A 148 0.42 17.94 10.58
C VAL A 148 0.76 16.70 9.76
N PHE A 149 1.92 16.11 10.00
CA PHE A 149 2.38 14.92 9.30
C PHE A 149 1.43 13.72 9.50
N SER A 150 1.08 13.43 10.75
CA SER A 150 0.14 12.34 11.09
C SER A 150 -1.24 12.56 10.48
N LEU A 151 -1.74 13.80 10.46
CA LEU A 151 -3.01 14.15 9.82
C LEU A 151 -2.96 13.94 8.30
N VAL A 152 -1.93 14.45 7.62
CA VAL A 152 -1.78 14.30 6.16
C VAL A 152 -1.66 12.83 5.77
N ARG A 153 -0.88 12.05 6.54
CA ARG A 153 -0.72 10.61 6.29
C ARG A 153 -2.02 9.84 6.51
N LEU A 154 -2.83 10.21 7.50
CA LEU A 154 -4.16 9.61 7.70
C LEU A 154 -5.09 9.91 6.53
N LEU A 155 -5.09 11.16 6.04
CA LEU A 155 -5.90 11.56 4.89
C LEU A 155 -5.46 10.86 3.60
N SER A 156 -4.16 10.64 3.39
CA SER A 156 -3.66 9.92 2.21
C SER A 156 -4.13 8.46 2.21
N LEU A 157 -4.07 7.77 3.37
CA LEU A 157 -4.59 6.41 3.49
C LEU A 157 -6.09 6.32 3.20
N LYS A 158 -6.87 7.30 3.68
CA LYS A 158 -8.32 7.33 3.39
C LYS A 158 -8.60 7.47 1.89
N ASN A 159 -7.84 8.32 1.19
CA ASN A 159 -8.08 8.62 -0.21
C ASN A 159 -7.75 7.43 -1.13
N GLU A 160 -6.58 6.80 -0.92
CA GLU A 160 -6.13 5.65 -1.71
C GLU A 160 -7.14 4.49 -1.67
N ASN A 161 -7.68 4.19 -0.47
CA ASN A 161 -8.69 3.15 -0.29
C ASN A 161 -10.06 3.47 -0.91
N LEU A 162 -10.38 4.76 -1.14
CA LEU A 162 -11.66 5.14 -1.74
C LEU A 162 -11.72 4.84 -3.24
N PHE A 163 -10.57 4.74 -3.92
CA PHE A 163 -10.48 4.40 -5.33
C PHE A 163 -10.55 2.88 -5.57
N ASP A 164 -10.00 2.08 -4.65
CA ASP A 164 -9.93 0.62 -4.78
C ASP A 164 -11.31 -0.07 -4.61
N LEU A 165 -12.27 0.60 -3.96
CA LEU A 165 -13.64 0.08 -3.76
C LEU A 165 -14.61 0.39 -4.91
N LYS A 166 -14.16 1.09 -5.97
CA LYS A 166 -14.98 1.42 -7.15
C LYS A 166 -14.55 0.70 -8.44
N GLY A 167 -13.49 -0.10 -8.38
CA GLY A 167 -12.97 -0.91 -9.50
C GLY A 167 -13.57 -2.30 -9.55
#